data_AF-Q972I5-F1
#
_entry.id   AF-Q972I5-F1
#
_cell.length_a   1.000
_cell.length_b   1.000
_cell.length_c   1.000
_cell.angle_alpha   90.00
_cell.angle_beta   90.00
_cell.angle_gamma   90.00
#
_symmetry.space_group_name_H-M   'P 1'
#
loop_
_entity.id
_entity.type
_entity.pdbx_description
1 polymer ?
#
loop_
_entity_poly.entity_id
_entity_poly.type
_entity_poly.pdbx_seq_one_letter_code
_entity_poly.pdbx_strand_id
1 'polypeptide(L)'
;MENKLMQILEGLLNEFEKWRSRESDRVPTIIQIHDSITRNDPNTERGIVNLDTIGITIYSAIENLSLYHDISRSLAVLTYRLITSHPFVDANKRTAFVLLLDILYELFDKEIPQDLEEELIKTLAEVADNPPEEDEYAINKIRETIRQIIEG
;
A
#
# COMPACT_ATOMS: atom_id res chain seq x y z
N MET A 1 8.02 0.79 17.14
CA MET A 1 7.76 0.93 15.70
C MET A 1 6.54 0.14 15.29
N GLU A 2 6.41 -1.13 15.68
CA GLU A 2 5.19 -1.94 15.45
C GLU A 2 3.91 -1.23 15.91
N ASN A 3 3.85 -0.74 17.16
CA ASN A 3 2.68 0.02 17.64
C ASN A 3 2.35 1.25 16.79
N LYS A 4 3.36 1.91 16.22
CA LYS A 4 3.16 3.09 15.37
C LYS A 4 2.59 2.66 14.01
N LEU A 5 3.13 1.61 13.40
CA LEU A 5 2.55 1.04 12.18
C LEU A 5 1.11 0.57 12.42
N MET A 6 0.84 -0.09 13.55
CA MET A 6 -0.52 -0.50 13.91
C MET A 6 -1.47 0.70 13.95
N GLN A 7 -1.09 1.78 14.63
CA GLN A 7 -1.89 3.01 14.69
C GLN A 7 -2.15 3.61 13.31
N ILE A 8 -1.15 3.60 12.42
CA ILE A 8 -1.29 4.08 11.04
C ILE A 8 -2.30 3.21 10.29
N LEU A 9 -2.13 1.89 10.30
CA LEU A 9 -3.00 0.95 9.58
C LEU A 9 -4.44 0.98 10.11
N GLU A 10 -4.63 1.00 11.43
CA GLU A 10 -5.95 1.15 12.06
C GLU A 10 -6.57 2.50 11.73
N GLY A 11 -5.76 3.56 11.68
CA GLY A 11 -6.17 4.88 11.24
C GLY A 11 -6.72 4.87 9.81
N LEU A 12 -5.98 4.27 8.88
CA LEU A 12 -6.37 4.07 7.47
C LEU A 12 -7.64 3.24 7.33
N LEU A 13 -7.79 2.16 8.11
CA LEU A 13 -9.00 1.35 8.07
C LEU A 13 -10.21 2.11 8.60
N ASN A 14 -10.05 2.83 9.71
CA ASN A 14 -11.12 3.57 10.36
C ASN A 14 -11.61 4.76 9.52
N GLU A 15 -10.71 5.51 8.88
CA GLU A 15 -11.13 6.55 7.94
C GLU A 15 -11.92 5.96 6.75
N PHE A 16 -11.49 4.81 6.25
CA PHE A 16 -12.11 4.14 5.12
C PHE A 16 -13.51 3.64 5.46
N GLU A 17 -13.65 2.92 6.58
CA GLU A 17 -14.94 2.37 7.00
C GLU A 17 -15.95 3.45 7.36
N LYS A 18 -15.54 4.54 8.04
CA LYS A 18 -16.44 5.67 8.32
C LYS A 18 -16.92 6.37 7.06
N TRP A 19 -16.05 6.52 6.07
CA TRP A 19 -16.44 7.10 4.79
C TRP A 19 -17.38 6.17 4.02
N ARG A 20 -17.05 4.88 3.98
CA ARG A 20 -17.87 3.84 3.34
C ARG A 20 -19.25 3.72 3.96
N SER A 21 -19.37 3.81 5.29
CA SER A 21 -20.64 3.77 6.02
C SER A 21 -21.41 5.09 6.01
N ARG A 22 -20.85 6.16 5.41
CA ARG A 22 -21.39 7.52 5.39
C ARG A 22 -21.46 8.19 6.77
N GLU A 23 -20.65 7.74 7.71
CA GLU A 23 -20.44 8.41 9.00
C GLU A 23 -19.48 9.60 8.90
N SER A 24 -18.73 9.71 7.80
CA SER A 24 -17.80 10.80 7.53
C SER A 24 -17.80 11.19 6.05
N ASP A 25 -17.84 12.50 5.77
CA ASP A 25 -17.67 13.04 4.41
C ASP A 25 -16.20 13.18 3.99
N ARG A 26 -15.26 12.96 4.92
CA ARG A 26 -13.83 13.02 4.63
C ARG A 26 -13.43 11.82 3.76
N VAL A 27 -12.92 12.11 2.56
CA VAL A 27 -12.37 11.10 1.64
C VAL A 27 -11.16 10.42 2.30
N PRO A 28 -11.08 9.07 2.32
CA PRO A 28 -9.95 8.31 2.88
C PRO A 28 -8.64 8.62 2.17
N THR A 29 -7.54 8.60 2.91
CA THR A 29 -6.18 8.88 2.45
C THR A 29 -5.81 8.07 1.22
N ILE A 30 -6.11 6.76 1.20
CA ILE A 30 -5.82 5.92 0.02
C ILE A 30 -6.55 6.39 -1.25
N ILE A 31 -7.79 6.87 -1.12
CA ILE A 31 -8.56 7.41 -2.24
C ILE A 31 -8.03 8.80 -2.62
N GLN A 32 -7.65 9.63 -1.64
CA GLN A 32 -7.03 10.93 -1.90
C GLN A 32 -5.71 10.79 -2.68
N ILE A 33 -4.87 9.82 -2.31
CA ILE A 33 -3.63 9.49 -3.02
C ILE A 33 -3.94 9.07 -4.46
N HIS A 34 -4.86 8.12 -4.64
CA HIS A 34 -5.26 7.65 -5.96
C HIS A 34 -5.77 8.78 -6.86
N ASP A 35 -6.68 9.61 -6.33
CA ASP A 35 -7.23 10.75 -7.04
C ASP A 35 -6.15 11.78 -7.41
N SER A 36 -5.18 12.01 -6.52
CA SER A 36 -4.07 12.92 -6.80
C SER A 36 -3.22 12.43 -7.97
N ILE A 37 -2.93 11.13 -8.01
CA ILE A 37 -2.16 10.50 -9.09
C ILE A 37 -2.92 10.63 -10.43
N THR A 38 -4.20 10.26 -10.45
CA THR A 38 -4.99 10.25 -11.69
C THR A 38 -5.40 11.63 -12.19
N ARG A 39 -5.44 12.65 -11.31
CA ARG A 39 -5.65 14.04 -11.74
C ARG A 39 -4.48 14.60 -12.53
N ASN A 40 -3.27 14.11 -12.26
CA ASN A 40 -2.04 14.63 -12.86
C ASN A 40 -1.62 13.89 -14.14
N ASP A 41 -2.29 12.79 -14.50
CA ASP A 41 -1.98 12.01 -15.70
C ASP A 41 -3.21 11.90 -16.62
N PRO A 42 -3.24 12.59 -17.78
CA PRO A 42 -4.37 12.56 -18.70
C PRO A 42 -4.59 11.20 -19.37
N ASN A 43 -3.65 10.26 -19.24
CA ASN A 43 -3.76 8.90 -19.77
C ASN A 43 -4.33 7.91 -18.76
N THR A 44 -4.71 8.36 -17.56
CA THR A 44 -5.28 7.48 -16.52
C THR A 44 -6.78 7.59 -16.42
N GLU A 45 -7.44 6.44 -16.28
CA GLU A 45 -8.87 6.38 -16.01
C GLU A 45 -9.14 6.47 -14.50
N ARG A 46 -10.16 7.26 -14.14
CA ARG A 46 -10.58 7.44 -12.75
C ARG A 46 -11.66 6.44 -12.40
N GLY A 47 -11.60 5.93 -11.17
CA GLY A 47 -12.72 5.19 -10.60
C GLY A 47 -12.26 4.10 -9.65
N ILE A 48 -13.20 3.69 -8.80
CA ILE A 48 -13.06 2.55 -7.90
C ILE A 48 -13.83 1.40 -8.54
N VAL A 49 -13.14 0.28 -8.78
CA VAL A 49 -13.73 -0.96 -9.33
C VAL A 49 -14.35 -1.77 -8.20
N ASN A 50 -13.61 -1.94 -7.11
CA ASN A 50 -14.07 -2.72 -5.97
C ASN A 50 -13.67 -2.03 -4.66
N LEU A 51 -14.68 -1.45 -4.02
CA LEU A 51 -14.51 -0.72 -2.76
C LEU A 51 -14.12 -1.67 -1.62
N ASP A 52 -14.74 -2.86 -1.56
CA ASP A 52 -14.57 -3.81 -0.47
C ASP A 52 -13.12 -4.30 -0.37
N THR A 53 -12.47 -4.41 -1.52
CA THR A 53 -11.07 -4.78 -1.65
C THR A 53 -10.12 -3.84 -0.90
N ILE A 54 -10.44 -2.53 -0.82
CA ILE A 54 -9.61 -1.55 -0.11
C ILE A 54 -9.57 -1.89 1.39
N GLY A 55 -10.74 -2.05 2.00
CA GLY A 55 -10.86 -2.41 3.42
C GLY A 55 -10.20 -3.76 3.73
N ILE A 56 -10.46 -4.78 2.90
CA ILE A 56 -9.85 -6.12 3.05
C ILE A 56 -8.32 -6.05 2.97
N THR A 57 -7.77 -5.22 2.09
CA THR A 57 -6.33 -5.05 1.92
C THR A 57 -5.68 -4.45 3.18
N ILE A 58 -6.26 -3.39 3.73
CA ILE A 58 -5.76 -2.75 4.96
C ILE A 58 -5.89 -3.72 6.14
N TYR A 59 -7.05 -4.37 6.28
CA TYR A 59 -7.30 -5.36 7.33
C TYR A 59 -6.30 -6.53 7.27
N SER A 60 -5.98 -7.02 6.07
CA SER A 60 -4.98 -8.08 5.88
C SER A 60 -3.59 -7.68 6.39
N ALA A 61 -3.20 -6.41 6.22
CA ALA A 61 -1.93 -5.90 6.71
C ALA A 61 -1.91 -5.82 8.26
N ILE A 62 -3.03 -5.42 8.87
CA ILE A 62 -3.22 -5.39 10.33
C ILE A 62 -3.13 -6.79 10.92
N GLU A 63 -3.87 -7.76 10.36
CA GLU A 63 -3.80 -9.15 10.81
C GLU A 63 -2.38 -9.70 10.66
N ASN A 64 -1.71 -9.42 9.54
CA ASN A 64 -0.35 -9.88 9.31
C ASN A 64 0.64 -9.30 10.35
N LEU A 65 0.54 -8.01 10.66
CA LEU A 65 1.36 -7.38 11.69
C LEU A 65 1.11 -8.03 13.06
N SER A 66 -0.16 -8.27 13.40
CA SER A 66 -0.57 -8.88 14.66
C SER A 66 -0.08 -10.32 14.82
N LEU A 67 -0.03 -11.08 13.73
CA LEU A 67 0.35 -12.50 13.73
C LEU A 67 1.87 -12.71 13.69
N TYR A 68 2.58 -11.92 12.87
CA TYR A 68 3.99 -12.15 12.58
C TYR A 68 4.94 -11.16 13.25
N HIS A 69 4.44 -10.04 13.77
CA HIS A 69 5.25 -8.96 14.37
C HIS A 69 6.37 -8.47 13.43
N ASP A 70 6.07 -8.44 12.13
CA ASP A 70 7.02 -8.06 11.07
C ASP A 70 6.48 -6.88 10.27
N ILE A 71 7.09 -5.71 10.49
CA ILE A 71 6.75 -4.45 9.83
C ILE A 71 6.90 -4.56 8.31
N SER A 72 8.05 -5.05 7.83
CA SER A 72 8.33 -5.15 6.40
C SER A 72 7.36 -6.11 5.71
N ARG A 73 7.02 -7.22 6.37
CA ARG A 73 6.04 -8.19 5.85
C ARG A 73 4.64 -7.60 5.78
N SER A 74 4.19 -6.91 6.84
CA SER A 74 2.87 -6.27 6.86
C SER A 74 2.74 -5.22 5.74
N LEU A 75 3.75 -4.37 5.55
CA LEU A 75 3.79 -3.39 4.46
C LEU A 75 3.84 -4.06 3.07
N ALA A 76 4.57 -5.16 2.93
CA ALA A 76 4.60 -5.93 1.70
C ALA A 76 3.24 -6.54 1.36
N VAL A 77 2.51 -7.07 2.35
CA VAL A 77 1.16 -7.60 2.18
C VAL A 77 0.19 -6.50 1.74
N LEU A 78 0.24 -5.32 2.39
CA LEU A 78 -0.56 -4.16 1.99
C LEU A 78 -0.31 -3.80 0.52
N THR A 79 0.96 -3.62 0.18
CA THR A 79 1.39 -3.16 -1.15
C THR A 79 1.04 -4.19 -2.23
N TYR A 80 1.35 -5.47 -1.99
CA TYR A 80 1.03 -6.57 -2.90
C TYR A 80 -0.47 -6.63 -3.19
N ARG A 81 -1.30 -6.62 -2.14
CA ARG A 81 -2.75 -6.72 -2.31
C ARG A 81 -3.31 -5.52 -3.06
N LEU A 82 -2.86 -4.29 -2.80
CA LEU A 82 -3.32 -3.13 -3.57
C LEU A 82 -3.00 -3.24 -5.06
N ILE A 83 -1.89 -3.88 -5.40
CA ILE A 83 -1.49 -4.10 -6.79
C ILE A 83 -2.38 -5.16 -7.43
N THR A 84 -2.49 -6.34 -6.82
CA THR A 84 -3.08 -7.52 -7.48
C THR A 84 -4.60 -7.60 -7.38
N SER A 85 -5.20 -6.93 -6.40
CA SER A 85 -6.64 -6.94 -6.22
C SER A 85 -7.36 -5.84 -7.01
N HIS A 86 -6.61 -4.94 -7.65
CA HIS A 86 -7.08 -3.89 -8.54
C HIS A 86 -8.32 -3.13 -8.03
N PRO A 87 -8.27 -2.51 -6.84
CA PRO A 87 -9.41 -1.77 -6.31
C PRO A 87 -9.79 -0.56 -7.17
N PHE A 88 -8.86 -0.01 -7.94
CA PHE A 88 -9.07 1.13 -8.85
C PHE A 88 -9.02 0.72 -10.32
N VAL A 89 -9.65 1.53 -11.17
CA VAL A 89 -9.70 1.29 -12.63
C VAL A 89 -8.28 1.28 -13.23
N ASP A 90 -7.45 2.24 -12.80
CA ASP A 90 -6.04 2.34 -13.18
C ASP A 90 -5.20 2.82 -11.97
N ALA A 91 -3.91 3.03 -12.16
CA ALA A 91 -2.97 3.59 -11.18
C ALA A 91 -2.83 2.80 -9.87
N ASN A 92 -3.25 1.53 -9.81
CA ASN A 92 -3.11 0.67 -8.64
C ASN A 92 -1.65 0.58 -8.14
N LYS A 93 -0.69 0.28 -9.05
CA LYS A 93 0.76 0.26 -8.74
C LYS A 93 1.25 1.57 -8.13
N ARG A 94 0.91 2.68 -8.78
CA ARG A 94 1.34 4.03 -8.35
C ARG A 94 0.72 4.41 -7.01
N THR A 95 -0.55 4.05 -6.79
CA THR A 95 -1.26 4.30 -5.53
C THR A 95 -0.63 3.48 -4.40
N ALA A 96 -0.35 2.20 -4.62
CA ALA A 96 0.31 1.33 -3.64
C ALA A 96 1.72 1.84 -3.29
N PHE A 97 2.49 2.25 -4.30
CA PHE A 97 3.82 2.82 -4.10
C PHE A 97 3.78 4.10 -3.27
N VAL A 98 2.96 5.09 -3.65
CA VAL A 98 2.87 6.37 -2.91
C VAL A 98 2.35 6.15 -1.48
N LEU A 99 1.38 5.27 -1.28
CA LEU A 99 0.92 4.93 0.08
C LEU A 99 2.04 4.30 0.92
N LEU A 100 2.83 3.41 0.33
CA LEU A 100 3.98 2.80 1.01
C LEU A 100 5.02 3.88 1.39
N LEU A 101 5.33 4.81 0.48
CA LEU A 101 6.23 5.92 0.77
C LEU A 101 5.72 6.80 1.92
N ASP A 102 4.43 7.14 1.91
CA ASP A 102 3.79 7.96 2.94
C ASP A 102 3.89 7.30 4.32
N ILE A 103 3.60 5.99 4.40
CA ILE A 103 3.72 5.22 5.65
C ILE A 103 5.19 5.11 6.10
N LEU A 104 6.13 4.84 5.18
CA LEU A 104 7.55 4.76 5.52
C LEU A 104 8.09 6.11 6.02
N TYR A 105 7.70 7.20 5.37
CA TYR A 105 8.05 8.55 5.80
C TYR A 105 7.48 8.83 7.20
N GLU A 106 6.20 8.52 7.44
CA GLU A 106 5.60 8.69 8.75
C GLU A 106 6.30 7.84 9.83
N LEU A 107 6.70 6.61 9.52
CA LEU A 107 7.36 5.71 10.46
C LEU A 107 8.76 6.18 10.84
N PHE A 108 9.59 6.50 9.86
CA PHE A 108 11.04 6.66 10.03
C PHE A 108 11.53 8.11 9.94
N ASP A 109 10.70 9.04 9.44
CA ASP A 109 11.08 10.44 9.19
C ASP A 109 12.34 10.55 8.31
N LYS A 110 12.40 9.70 7.28
CA LYS A 110 13.53 9.61 6.35
C LYS A 110 13.04 9.55 4.91
N GLU A 111 13.80 10.19 4.03
CA GLU A 111 13.68 9.97 2.58
C GLU A 111 14.29 8.61 2.22
N ILE A 112 13.71 7.94 1.22
CA ILE A 112 14.23 6.67 0.72
C ILE A 112 15.43 6.96 -0.19
N PRO A 113 16.57 6.28 -0.03
CA PRO A 113 17.68 6.36 -0.96
C PRO A 113 17.23 6.06 -2.39
N GLN A 114 17.68 6.87 -3.36
CA GLN A 114 17.23 6.79 -4.75
C GLN A 114 17.40 5.38 -5.36
N ASP A 115 18.50 4.69 -5.03
CA ASP A 115 18.79 3.34 -5.50
C ASP A 115 17.77 2.31 -4.98
N LEU A 116 17.36 2.43 -3.71
CA LEU A 116 16.33 1.58 -3.12
C LEU A 116 14.93 1.93 -3.62
N GLU A 117 14.67 3.21 -3.90
CA GLU A 117 13.42 3.65 -4.53
C GLU A 117 13.28 3.04 -5.94
N GLU A 118 14.33 3.10 -6.76
CA GLU A 118 14.39 2.49 -8.09
C GLU A 118 14.20 0.97 -8.03
N GLU A 119 14.84 0.30 -7.06
CA GLU A 119 14.67 -1.14 -6.82
C GLU A 119 13.24 -1.49 -6.42
N LEU A 120 12.62 -0.68 -5.56
CA LEU A 120 11.23 -0.88 -5.15
C LEU A 120 10.29 -0.73 -6.34
N ILE A 121 10.43 0.34 -7.14
CA ILE A 121 9.63 0.55 -8.35
C ILE A 121 9.74 -0.64 -9.30
N LYS A 122 10.97 -1.12 -9.54
CA LYS A 122 11.23 -2.29 -10.38
C LYS A 122 10.56 -3.55 -9.83
N THR A 123 10.67 -3.79 -8.53
CA THR A 123 10.06 -4.94 -7.87
C THR A 123 8.54 -4.92 -7.98
N LEU A 124 7.91 -3.76 -7.75
CA LEU A 124 6.47 -3.60 -7.88
C LEU A 124 5.98 -3.76 -9.33
N ALA A 125 6.75 -3.27 -10.30
CA ALA A 125 6.46 -3.48 -11.72
C ALA A 125 6.52 -4.96 -12.10
N GLU A 126 7.58 -5.66 -11.70
CA GLU A 126 7.76 -7.09 -11.96
C GLU A 126 6.63 -7.94 -11.37
N VAL A 127 6.22 -7.65 -10.12
CA VAL A 127 5.12 -8.35 -9.46
C VAL A 127 3.78 -8.11 -10.15
N ALA A 128 3.53 -6.91 -10.65
CA ALA A 128 2.28 -6.60 -11.35
C ALA A 128 2.21 -7.18 -12.76
N ASP A 129 3.33 -7.15 -13.49
CA ASP A 129 3.36 -7.54 -14.90
C ASP A 129 3.55 -9.05 -15.06
N ASN A 130 4.17 -9.71 -14.08
CA ASN A 130 4.39 -11.15 -14.02
C ASN A 130 4.06 -11.69 -12.61
N PRO A 131 2.77 -11.67 -12.21
CA PRO A 131 2.39 -12.17 -10.89
C PRO A 131 2.80 -13.65 -10.77
N PRO A 132 3.57 -14.02 -9.73
CA PRO A 132 3.95 -15.41 -9.54
C PRO A 132 2.71 -16.26 -9.23
N GLU A 133 2.79 -17.57 -9.51
CA GLU A 133 1.72 -18.52 -9.15
C GLU A 133 1.47 -18.56 -7.63
N GLU A 134 2.49 -18.25 -6.83
CA GLU A 134 2.44 -18.20 -5.38
C GLU A 134 2.58 -16.76 -4.87
N ASP A 135 1.51 -16.22 -4.27
CA ASP A 135 1.48 -14.88 -3.65
C ASP A 135 2.64 -14.65 -2.69
N GLU A 136 2.99 -15.67 -1.91
CA GLU A 136 4.04 -15.62 -0.88
C GLU A 136 5.43 -15.30 -1.47
N TYR A 137 5.70 -15.72 -2.72
CA TYR A 137 6.94 -15.37 -3.39
C TYR A 137 7.03 -13.86 -3.68
N ALA A 138 5.96 -13.27 -4.23
CA ALA A 138 5.89 -11.84 -4.50
C ALA A 138 5.95 -11.01 -3.21
N ILE A 139 5.21 -11.43 -2.17
CA ILE A 139 5.20 -10.77 -0.87
C ILE A 139 6.61 -10.74 -0.28
N ASN A 140 7.33 -11.87 -0.30
CA ASN A 140 8.69 -11.91 0.22
C ASN A 140 9.64 -11.04 -0.59
N LYS A 141 9.51 -11.00 -1.92
CA LYS A 141 10.34 -10.12 -2.75
C LYS A 141 10.15 -8.64 -2.40
N ILE A 142 8.90 -8.18 -2.25
CA ILE A 142 8.60 -6.81 -1.83
C ILE A 142 9.11 -6.55 -0.40
N ARG A 143 8.90 -7.51 0.52
CA ARG A 143 9.35 -7.43 1.91
C ARG A 143 10.86 -7.23 2.01
N GLU A 144 11.65 -7.91 1.20
CA GLU A 144 13.12 -7.79 1.22
C GLU A 144 13.59 -6.37 0.86
N THR A 145 13.02 -5.77 -0.18
CA THR A 145 13.34 -4.38 -0.54
C THR A 145 12.90 -3.40 0.55
N ILE A 146 11.69 -3.57 1.11
CA ILE A 146 11.21 -2.75 2.24
C ILE A 146 12.13 -2.89 3.45
N ARG A 147 12.59 -4.11 3.75
CA ARG A 147 13.51 -4.37 4.86
C ARG A 147 14.83 -3.62 4.68
N GLN A 148 15.40 -3.62 3.48
CA GLN A 148 16.62 -2.86 3.19
C GLN A 148 16.42 -1.35 3.39
N ILE A 149 15.28 -0.80 2.98
CA ILE A 149 14.92 0.60 3.21
C ILE A 149 14.86 0.93 4.70
N ILE A 150 14.28 0.03 5.50
CA ILE A 150 14.13 0.22 6.95
C ILE A 150 15.47 0.11 7.68
N GLU A 151 16.36 -0.78 7.23
CA GLU A 151 17.66 -1.02 7.85
C GLU A 151 18.73 0.03 7.46
N GLY A 152 18.51 0.79 6.39
CA GLY A 152 19.35 1.92 5.95
C GLY A 152 19.22 3.20 6.79
#